data_AF-A0A661T542-F1
#
_entry.id   AF-A0A661T542-F1
#
_cell.length_a   1.000
_cell.length_b   1.000
_cell.length_c   1.000
_cell.angle_alpha   90.00
_cell.angle_beta   90.00
_cell.angle_gamma   90.00
#
_symmetry.space_group_name_H-M   'P 1'
#
loop_
_entity.id
_entity.type
_entity.pdbx_description
1 polymer ?
#
loop_
_entity_poly.entity_id
_entity_poly.type
_entity_poly.pdbx_seq_one_letter_code
_entity_poly.pdbx_strand_id
1 'polypeptide(L)'
;MDTSNCVAFSALNAIEIYFTHLIRNKKISNVNYEWLVNHNYIINGKINFSDRFVGRNAGTKVGYGNTGTRVANAIIEGGLVPEDVWPFDEGMDAKEYYTKIPPNVSMLGIEFKDRFLTPFEVVLTKDISEALKYAPIQVFVNAWYNKNGIYYNPNNSINHAVVRVSEKGKQIFDHYDPFLKQLTPDYHYSPWGFKFHVTEIIAHMNVEEFLRDNDLLFVRNKKTGQFGRIMQEKLMVVETEDRGTLMLMDDAVRRNGRGLEQEEWDQLPIKKF
;
A
#
# COMPACT_ATOMS: atom_id res chain seq x y z
N MET A 1 -27.71 7.31 -6.94
CA MET A 1 -28.40 6.46 -5.94
C MET A 1 -27.60 6.47 -4.64
N ASP A 2 -28.22 6.43 -3.46
CA ASP A 2 -27.48 6.28 -2.19
C ASP A 2 -27.19 4.78 -1.93
N THR A 3 -25.91 4.42 -1.96
CA THR A 3 -25.45 3.05 -1.69
C THR A 3 -25.39 2.75 -0.19
N SER A 4 -25.54 3.75 0.68
CA SER A 4 -25.31 3.68 2.12
C SER A 4 -23.88 3.26 2.49
N ASN A 5 -22.92 3.49 1.59
CA ASN A 5 -21.53 3.03 1.72
C ASN A 5 -20.55 4.12 2.22
N CYS A 6 -21.05 5.19 2.85
CA CYS A 6 -20.26 6.36 3.30
C CYS A 6 -19.03 5.99 4.15
N VAL A 7 -19.14 4.95 4.96
CA VAL A 7 -18.04 4.48 5.80
C VAL A 7 -16.92 3.86 4.97
N ALA A 8 -17.24 3.11 3.91
CA ALA A 8 -16.22 2.57 3.00
C ALA A 8 -15.60 3.69 2.16
N PHE A 9 -16.42 4.57 1.57
CA PHE A 9 -15.95 5.72 0.79
C PHE A 9 -14.94 6.57 1.57
N SER A 10 -15.27 6.95 2.80
CA SER A 10 -14.36 7.75 3.62
C SER A 10 -13.13 6.98 4.11
N ALA A 11 -13.23 5.68 4.40
CA ALA A 11 -12.06 4.87 4.73
C ALA A 11 -11.09 4.77 3.54
N LEU A 12 -11.62 4.48 2.34
CA LEU A 12 -10.82 4.37 1.12
C LEU A 12 -10.20 5.70 0.74
N ASN A 13 -10.95 6.80 0.75
CA ASN A 13 -10.40 8.14 0.53
C ASN A 13 -9.22 8.46 1.46
N ALA A 14 -9.31 8.11 2.75
CA ALA A 14 -8.21 8.33 3.70
C ALA A 14 -6.97 7.48 3.33
N ILE A 15 -7.17 6.20 3.00
CA ILE A 15 -6.11 5.28 2.59
C ILE A 15 -5.48 5.75 1.27
N GLU A 16 -6.27 6.11 0.27
CA GLU A 16 -5.81 6.51 -1.06
C GLU A 16 -4.95 7.77 -1.02
N ILE A 17 -5.36 8.77 -0.24
CA ILE A 17 -4.59 10.00 -0.04
C ILE A 17 -3.23 9.65 0.61
N TYR A 18 -3.24 8.85 1.67
CA TYR A 18 -2.01 8.47 2.37
C TYR A 18 -1.09 7.61 1.49
N PHE A 19 -1.64 6.61 0.81
CA PHE A 19 -0.88 5.69 -0.02
C PHE A 19 -0.33 6.39 -1.27
N THR A 20 -1.10 7.29 -1.88
CA THR A 20 -0.60 8.16 -2.96
C THR A 20 0.56 9.04 -2.47
N HIS A 21 0.51 9.54 -1.23
CA HIS A 21 1.64 10.25 -0.62
C HIS A 21 2.88 9.35 -0.49
N LEU A 22 2.73 8.11 -0.03
CA LEU A 22 3.84 7.15 0.06
C LEU A 22 4.48 6.87 -1.31
N ILE A 23 3.66 6.65 -2.34
CA ILE A 23 4.12 6.42 -3.72
C ILE A 23 4.93 7.63 -4.23
N ARG A 24 4.37 8.85 -4.12
CA ARG A 24 5.02 10.08 -4.59
C ARG A 24 6.36 10.35 -3.92
N ASN A 25 6.49 9.97 -2.64
CA ASN A 25 7.71 10.13 -1.87
C ASN A 25 8.66 8.92 -1.96
N LYS A 26 8.42 8.00 -2.91
CA LYS A 26 9.24 6.79 -3.15
C LYS A 26 9.44 5.96 -1.87
N LYS A 27 8.38 5.85 -1.06
CA LYS A 27 8.34 5.06 0.19
C LYS A 27 7.83 3.63 -0.02
N ILE A 28 7.41 3.30 -1.24
CA ILE A 28 7.05 1.95 -1.67
C ILE A 28 8.21 1.40 -2.50
N SER A 29 8.58 0.14 -2.31
CA SER A 29 9.63 -0.50 -3.09
C SER A 29 9.27 -0.54 -4.58
N ASN A 30 10.29 -0.56 -5.44
CA ASN A 30 10.06 -0.63 -6.89
C ASN A 30 9.28 -1.89 -7.30
N VAL A 31 9.51 -3.02 -6.62
CA VAL A 31 8.84 -4.30 -6.92
C VAL A 31 7.34 -4.18 -6.72
N ASN A 32 6.90 -3.69 -5.55
CA ASN A 32 5.46 -3.55 -5.32
C ASN A 32 4.86 -2.34 -6.05
N TYR A 33 5.65 -1.30 -6.33
CA TYR A 33 5.18 -0.22 -7.21
C TYR A 33 4.89 -0.73 -8.63
N GLU A 34 5.78 -1.51 -9.23
CA GLU A 34 5.57 -2.14 -10.53
C GLU A 34 4.36 -3.08 -10.49
N TRP A 35 4.21 -3.86 -9.41
CA TRP A 35 3.02 -4.69 -9.21
C TRP A 35 1.72 -3.88 -9.19
N LEU A 36 1.68 -2.76 -8.45
CA LEU A 36 0.52 -1.86 -8.42
C LEU A 36 0.18 -1.30 -9.80
N VAL A 37 1.19 -0.91 -10.59
CA VAL A 37 1.00 -0.44 -11.98
C VAL A 37 0.45 -1.54 -12.87
N ASN A 38 1.04 -2.74 -12.82
CA ASN A 38 0.66 -3.86 -13.68
C ASN A 38 -0.75 -4.41 -13.37
N HIS A 39 -1.26 -4.16 -12.16
CA HIS A 39 -2.60 -4.57 -11.73
C HIS A 39 -3.58 -3.40 -11.65
N ASN A 40 -3.34 -2.29 -12.37
CA ASN A 40 -4.27 -1.15 -12.50
C ASN A 40 -4.65 -0.44 -11.19
N TYR A 41 -3.86 -0.56 -10.12
CA TYR A 41 -4.10 0.21 -8.90
C TYR A 41 -3.83 1.70 -9.09
N ILE A 42 -2.96 2.07 -10.02
CA ILE A 42 -2.52 3.45 -10.22
C ILE A 42 -3.09 4.01 -11.52
N ILE A 43 -3.97 4.99 -11.40
CA ILE A 43 -4.56 5.74 -12.52
C ILE A 43 -4.09 7.19 -12.42
N ASN A 44 -3.44 7.70 -13.45
CA ASN A 44 -2.91 9.08 -13.49
C ASN A 44 -2.03 9.43 -12.27
N GLY A 45 -1.21 8.48 -11.81
CA GLY A 45 -0.31 8.67 -10.67
C GLY A 45 -1.00 8.78 -9.31
N LYS A 46 -2.26 8.34 -9.22
CA LYS A 46 -3.03 8.22 -7.97
C LYS A 46 -3.54 6.80 -7.83
N ILE A 47 -3.59 6.31 -6.60
CA ILE A 47 -4.22 5.03 -6.32
C ILE A 47 -5.75 5.19 -6.27
N ASN A 48 -6.50 4.18 -6.72
CA ASN A 48 -7.97 4.20 -6.69
C ASN A 48 -8.50 2.79 -6.40
N PHE A 49 -9.22 2.63 -5.29
CA PHE A 49 -9.71 1.33 -4.81
C PHE A 49 -11.20 1.18 -5.01
N SER A 50 -11.65 -0.08 -5.11
CA SER A 50 -13.05 -0.39 -5.29
C SER A 50 -13.87 -0.24 -4.02
N ASP A 51 -14.74 0.78 -4.01
CA ASP A 51 -15.72 1.01 -2.94
C ASP A 51 -16.72 -0.14 -2.81
N ARG A 52 -17.07 -0.75 -3.96
CA ARG A 52 -17.95 -1.93 -4.02
C ARG A 52 -17.32 -3.11 -3.32
N PHE A 53 -16.02 -3.33 -3.53
CA PHE A 53 -15.28 -4.41 -2.89
C PHE A 53 -15.36 -4.36 -1.38
N VAL A 54 -14.98 -3.22 -0.81
CA VAL A 54 -15.00 -3.03 0.64
C VAL A 54 -16.42 -3.02 1.17
N GLY A 55 -17.34 -2.31 0.51
CA GLY A 55 -18.74 -2.26 0.92
C GLY A 55 -19.40 -3.63 0.98
N ARG A 56 -19.11 -4.49 -0.01
CA ARG A 56 -19.64 -5.85 -0.06
C ARG A 56 -19.03 -6.74 1.02
N ASN A 57 -17.71 -6.73 1.18
CA ASN A 57 -17.02 -7.52 2.22
C ASN A 57 -17.42 -7.10 3.63
N ALA A 58 -17.64 -5.81 3.86
CA ALA A 58 -18.10 -5.30 5.15
C ALA A 58 -19.55 -5.68 5.48
N GLY A 59 -20.31 -6.22 4.50
CA GLY A 59 -21.71 -6.58 4.69
C GLY A 59 -22.63 -5.36 4.84
N THR A 60 -22.33 -4.26 4.15
CA THR A 60 -23.11 -3.03 4.19
C THR A 60 -24.57 -3.31 3.80
N LYS A 61 -25.50 -2.74 4.57
CA LYS A 61 -26.95 -2.89 4.34
C LYS A 61 -27.52 -1.59 3.79
N VAL A 62 -28.13 -1.65 2.61
CA VAL A 62 -28.78 -0.49 1.97
C VAL A 62 -29.86 0.09 2.91
N GLY A 63 -29.83 1.41 3.11
CA GLY A 63 -30.71 2.14 4.02
C GLY A 63 -30.27 2.17 5.48
N TYR A 64 -29.25 1.37 5.86
CA TYR A 64 -28.72 1.30 7.23
C TYR A 64 -27.23 1.63 7.31
N GLY A 65 -26.50 1.36 6.24
CA GLY A 65 -25.05 1.53 6.14
C GLY A 65 -24.26 0.47 6.87
N ASN A 66 -23.14 0.88 7.47
CA ASN A 66 -22.22 0.01 8.18
C ASN A 66 -21.52 0.76 9.33
N THR A 67 -20.74 0.05 10.13
CA THR A 67 -19.89 0.65 11.16
C THR A 67 -18.47 0.81 10.66
N GLY A 68 -17.76 1.80 11.20
CA GLY A 68 -16.33 1.99 10.92
C GLY A 68 -15.54 0.69 11.11
N THR A 69 -15.68 0.05 12.27
CA THR A 69 -14.89 -1.14 12.61
C THR A 69 -15.12 -2.31 11.65
N ARG A 70 -16.36 -2.50 11.18
CA ARG A 70 -16.66 -3.55 10.19
C ARG A 70 -16.00 -3.28 8.85
N VAL A 71 -16.03 -2.02 8.40
CA VAL A 71 -15.33 -1.61 7.17
C VAL A 71 -13.82 -1.78 7.33
N ALA A 72 -13.25 -1.33 8.44
CA ALA A 72 -11.81 -1.47 8.69
C ALA A 72 -11.36 -2.94 8.74
N ASN A 73 -12.15 -3.81 9.39
CA ASN A 73 -11.87 -5.25 9.40
C ASN A 73 -12.01 -5.88 8.02
N ALA A 74 -13.02 -5.48 7.23
CA ALA A 74 -13.18 -5.97 5.86
C ALA A 74 -11.96 -5.65 4.98
N ILE A 75 -11.36 -4.47 5.17
CA ILE A 75 -10.12 -4.05 4.51
C ILE A 75 -8.95 -4.91 4.98
N ILE A 76 -8.79 -5.14 6.28
CA ILE A 76 -7.71 -5.97 6.83
C ILE A 76 -7.81 -7.43 6.36
N GLU A 77 -9.01 -8.00 6.38
CA GLU A 77 -9.22 -9.43 6.11
C GLU A 77 -9.20 -9.74 4.61
N GLY A 78 -9.86 -8.89 3.81
CA GLY A 78 -10.04 -9.08 2.37
C GLY A 78 -9.05 -8.33 1.47
N GLY A 79 -8.26 -7.42 2.04
CA GLY A 79 -7.38 -6.53 1.30
C GLY A 79 -8.14 -5.47 0.50
N LEU A 80 -7.51 -4.96 -0.56
CA LEU A 80 -8.06 -3.94 -1.45
C LEU A 80 -7.84 -4.33 -2.91
N VAL A 81 -8.78 -3.95 -3.76
CA VAL A 81 -8.73 -4.17 -5.21
C VAL A 81 -8.88 -2.84 -5.93
N PRO A 82 -8.34 -2.68 -7.14
CA PRO A 82 -8.44 -1.41 -7.85
C PRO A 82 -9.87 -1.21 -8.36
N GLU A 83 -10.30 0.05 -8.43
CA GLU A 83 -11.63 0.40 -8.94
C GLU A 83 -11.82 -0.10 -10.38
N ASP A 84 -10.78 -0.04 -11.22
CA ASP A 84 -10.82 -0.52 -12.62
C ASP A 84 -11.15 -2.01 -12.76
N VAL A 85 -10.74 -2.84 -11.79
CA VAL A 85 -11.01 -4.30 -11.82
C VAL A 85 -12.43 -4.62 -11.36
N TRP A 86 -13.00 -3.83 -10.45
CA TRP A 86 -14.39 -4.00 -10.02
C TRP A 86 -15.12 -2.67 -9.84
N PRO A 87 -15.47 -2.02 -10.96
CA PRO A 87 -15.86 -0.61 -10.96
C PRO A 87 -17.27 -0.39 -10.45
N PHE A 88 -17.49 0.78 -9.87
CA PHE A 88 -18.80 1.37 -9.67
C PHE A 88 -19.23 2.17 -10.90
N ASP A 89 -20.49 2.00 -11.29
CA ASP A 89 -21.15 2.83 -12.29
C ASP A 89 -22.34 3.52 -11.61
N GLU A 90 -22.50 4.83 -11.82
CA GLU A 90 -23.57 5.63 -11.22
C GLU A 90 -24.98 5.12 -11.54
N GLY A 91 -25.14 4.39 -12.65
CA GLY A 91 -26.37 3.76 -13.08
C GLY A 91 -26.70 2.44 -12.37
N MET A 92 -25.76 1.87 -11.58
CA MET A 92 -26.01 0.62 -10.86
C MET A 92 -27.08 0.77 -9.79
N ASP A 93 -27.95 -0.24 -9.71
CA ASP A 93 -28.84 -0.40 -8.57
C ASP A 93 -28.12 -1.02 -7.35
N ALA A 94 -28.81 -1.10 -6.21
CA ALA A 94 -28.28 -1.70 -4.99
C ALA A 94 -27.86 -3.17 -5.17
N LYS A 95 -28.63 -3.94 -5.93
CA LYS A 95 -28.40 -5.37 -6.12
C LYS A 95 -27.17 -5.60 -7.00
N GLU A 96 -27.00 -4.77 -8.03
CA GLU A 96 -25.81 -4.72 -8.87
C GLU A 96 -24.60 -4.30 -8.03
N TYR A 97 -24.70 -3.18 -7.31
CA TYR A 97 -23.62 -2.64 -6.47
C TYR A 97 -23.09 -3.70 -5.48
N TYR A 98 -24.00 -4.39 -4.78
CA TYR A 98 -23.69 -5.40 -3.76
C TYR A 98 -23.73 -6.85 -4.27
N THR A 99 -23.52 -7.06 -5.57
CA THR A 99 -23.44 -8.42 -6.12
C THR A 99 -22.29 -9.24 -5.51
N LYS A 100 -22.30 -10.55 -5.73
CA LYS A 100 -21.22 -11.43 -5.25
C LYS A 100 -19.89 -11.04 -5.89
N ILE A 101 -18.85 -10.93 -5.08
CA ILE A 101 -17.49 -10.66 -5.55
C ILE A 101 -17.03 -11.82 -6.43
N PRO A 102 -16.58 -11.58 -7.67
CA PRO A 102 -15.99 -12.62 -8.50
C PRO A 102 -14.73 -13.22 -7.84
N PRO A 103 -14.48 -14.55 -7.95
CA PRO A 103 -13.33 -15.18 -7.30
C PRO A 103 -11.97 -14.58 -7.67
N ASN A 104 -11.78 -14.19 -8.93
CA ASN A 104 -10.54 -13.53 -9.39
C ASN A 104 -10.33 -12.16 -8.73
N VAL A 105 -11.41 -11.40 -8.48
CA VAL A 105 -11.35 -10.12 -7.76
C VAL A 105 -10.99 -10.37 -6.29
N SER A 106 -11.61 -11.36 -5.65
CA SER A 106 -11.25 -11.72 -4.27
C SER A 106 -9.79 -12.19 -4.14
N MET A 107 -9.27 -12.97 -5.08
CA MET A 107 -7.86 -13.40 -5.07
C MET A 107 -6.90 -12.21 -5.19
N LEU A 108 -7.22 -11.21 -6.01
CA LEU A 108 -6.42 -9.99 -6.11
C LEU A 108 -6.38 -9.21 -4.79
N GLY A 109 -7.51 -9.16 -4.06
CA GLY A 109 -7.54 -8.56 -2.72
C GLY A 109 -6.66 -9.31 -1.71
N ILE A 110 -6.64 -10.64 -1.77
CA ILE A 110 -5.73 -11.45 -0.94
C ILE A 110 -4.27 -11.18 -1.30
N GLU A 111 -3.92 -11.13 -2.58
CA GLU A 111 -2.56 -10.81 -3.00
C GLU A 111 -2.14 -9.40 -2.56
N PHE A 112 -3.04 -8.41 -2.63
CA PHE A 112 -2.78 -7.08 -2.10
C PHE A 112 -2.46 -7.13 -0.60
N LYS A 113 -3.24 -7.86 0.20
CA LYS A 113 -3.01 -8.03 1.64
C LYS A 113 -1.65 -8.67 1.95
N ASP A 114 -1.20 -9.61 1.13
CA ASP A 114 0.09 -10.27 1.30
C ASP A 114 1.27 -9.35 0.96
N ARG A 115 1.01 -8.22 0.26
CA ARG A 115 1.99 -7.19 -0.09
C ARG A 115 1.88 -5.93 0.76
N PHE A 116 0.72 -5.63 1.31
CA PHE A 116 0.43 -4.41 2.05
C PHE A 116 -0.48 -4.67 3.24
N LEU A 117 0.04 -4.39 4.44
CA LEU A 117 -0.79 -4.33 5.64
C LEU A 117 -1.46 -2.96 5.73
N THR A 118 -2.75 -2.96 6.01
CA THR A 118 -3.56 -1.75 6.18
C THR A 118 -4.23 -1.68 7.55
N PRO A 119 -3.48 -1.72 8.67
CA PRO A 119 -4.07 -1.64 9.99
C PRO A 119 -4.64 -0.25 10.24
N PHE A 120 -5.50 -0.13 11.25
CA PHE A 120 -6.03 1.15 11.70
C PHE A 120 -5.84 1.32 13.19
N GLU A 121 -5.80 2.57 13.63
CA GLU A 121 -5.89 2.93 15.05
C GLU A 121 -7.04 3.90 15.29
N VAL A 122 -7.59 3.85 16.50
CA VAL A 122 -8.61 4.78 16.96
C VAL A 122 -7.93 6.04 17.49
N VAL A 123 -8.28 7.18 16.91
CA VAL A 123 -7.77 8.49 17.30
C VAL A 123 -8.87 9.25 18.03
N LEU A 124 -8.62 9.68 19.26
CA LEU A 124 -9.58 10.50 20.01
C LEU A 124 -9.62 11.92 19.42
N THR A 125 -10.77 12.59 19.52
CA THR A 125 -10.99 13.93 18.94
C THR A 125 -9.92 14.94 19.34
N LYS A 126 -9.50 14.91 20.61
CA LYS A 126 -8.45 15.79 21.15
C LYS A 126 -7.07 15.59 20.48
N ASP A 127 -6.83 14.39 19.94
CA ASP A 127 -5.55 13.99 19.34
C ASP A 127 -5.58 14.04 17.80
N ILE A 128 -6.74 14.33 17.19
CA ILE A 128 -6.88 14.40 15.72
C ILE A 128 -5.94 15.45 15.11
N SER A 129 -5.75 16.59 15.77
CA SER A 129 -4.86 17.66 15.27
C SER A 129 -3.42 17.15 15.09
N GLU A 130 -2.93 16.40 16.08
CA GLU A 130 -1.60 15.80 16.04
C GLU A 130 -1.54 14.66 15.00
N ALA A 131 -2.55 13.79 14.98
CA ALA A 131 -2.60 12.67 14.05
C ALA A 131 -2.59 13.10 12.57
N LEU A 132 -3.22 14.24 12.26
CA LEU A 132 -3.27 14.81 10.90
C LEU A 132 -1.91 15.24 10.34
N LYS A 133 -0.89 15.39 11.18
CA LYS A 133 0.48 15.63 10.73
C LYS A 133 1.08 14.42 10.01
N TYR A 134 0.50 13.24 10.22
CA TYR A 134 1.02 11.97 9.73
C TYR A 134 0.16 11.36 8.62
N ALA A 135 -1.17 11.42 8.75
CA ALA A 135 -2.09 10.89 7.74
C ALA A 135 -3.49 11.53 7.86
N PRO A 136 -4.31 11.47 6.79
CA PRO A 136 -5.73 11.80 6.88
C PRO A 136 -6.46 10.91 7.87
N ILE A 137 -7.51 11.46 8.49
CA ILE A 137 -8.29 10.78 9.52
C ILE A 137 -9.72 10.64 9.05
N GLN A 138 -10.23 9.40 9.03
CA GLN A 138 -11.66 9.16 8.87
C GLN A 138 -12.38 9.64 10.15
N VAL A 139 -13.37 10.50 10.01
CA VAL A 139 -14.18 11.03 11.11
C VAL A 139 -15.67 10.84 10.83
N PHE A 140 -16.47 10.85 11.88
CA PHE A 140 -17.91 10.65 11.80
C PHE A 140 -18.65 11.92 12.24
N VAL A 141 -19.68 12.29 11.50
CA VAL A 141 -20.34 13.59 11.57
C VAL A 141 -21.85 13.47 11.39
N ASN A 142 -22.54 14.59 11.61
CA ASN A 142 -23.92 14.81 11.23
C ASN A 142 -24.03 15.43 9.83
N ALA A 143 -24.57 14.72 8.85
CA ALA A 143 -24.74 15.23 7.48
C ALA A 143 -26.21 15.55 7.18
N TRP A 144 -26.54 16.60 6.43
CA TRP A 144 -25.81 17.86 6.24
C TRP A 144 -26.78 19.01 6.51
N TYR A 145 -26.35 19.97 7.33
CA TYR A 145 -27.06 21.24 7.52
C TYR A 145 -26.17 22.38 7.03
N ASN A 146 -26.68 23.21 6.13
CA ASN A 146 -25.90 24.26 5.47
C ASN A 146 -26.58 25.63 5.64
N LYS A 147 -25.77 26.65 5.93
CA LYS A 147 -26.19 28.05 5.89
C LYS A 147 -25.13 28.86 5.14
N ASN A 148 -25.49 29.36 3.96
CA ASN A 148 -24.61 30.17 3.10
C ASN A 148 -23.27 29.50 2.78
N GLY A 149 -23.28 28.20 2.46
CA GLY A 149 -22.06 27.46 2.10
C GLY A 149 -21.24 26.95 3.30
N ILE A 150 -21.62 27.31 4.53
CA ILE A 150 -20.97 26.84 5.77
C ILE A 150 -21.86 25.76 6.41
N TYR A 151 -21.27 24.61 6.68
CA TYR A 151 -21.95 23.45 7.25
C TYR A 151 -21.87 23.47 8.78
N TYR A 152 -22.97 23.15 9.45
CA TYR A 152 -23.09 23.17 10.92
C TYR A 152 -23.78 21.89 11.44
N ASN A 153 -23.69 21.65 12.75
CA ASN A 153 -24.29 20.48 13.40
C ASN A 153 -25.30 20.93 14.48
N PRO A 154 -26.63 20.83 14.24
CA PRO A 154 -27.64 21.34 15.16
C PRO A 154 -28.01 20.37 16.30
N ASN A 155 -27.70 19.08 16.21
CA ASN A 155 -28.26 18.07 17.13
C ASN A 155 -27.28 16.98 17.57
N ASN A 156 -26.00 17.06 17.18
CA ASN A 156 -24.95 16.11 17.55
C ASN A 156 -25.21 14.64 17.18
N SER A 157 -26.20 14.35 16.31
CA SER A 157 -26.39 13.00 15.78
C SER A 157 -25.25 12.63 14.83
N ILE A 158 -24.86 11.36 14.80
CA ILE A 158 -23.79 10.88 13.91
C ILE A 158 -24.43 9.91 12.92
N ASN A 159 -24.41 10.27 11.64
CA ASN A 159 -25.06 9.51 10.57
C ASN A 159 -24.19 9.37 9.30
N HIS A 160 -23.01 9.99 9.28
CA HIS A 160 -22.18 10.06 8.09
C HIS A 160 -20.69 9.98 8.42
N ALA A 161 -19.90 9.48 7.47
CA ALA A 161 -18.45 9.33 7.61
C ALA A 161 -17.74 10.08 6.48
N VAL A 162 -16.69 10.83 6.84
CA VAL A 162 -15.93 11.73 5.96
C VAL A 162 -14.45 11.68 6.31
N VAL A 163 -13.60 12.35 5.53
CA VAL A 163 -12.15 12.42 5.80
C VAL A 163 -11.76 13.82 6.22
N ARG A 164 -11.00 13.92 7.31
CA ARG A 164 -10.29 15.15 7.68
C ARG A 164 -8.88 15.08 7.08
N VAL A 165 -8.51 16.09 6.30
CA VAL A 165 -7.25 16.11 5.51
C VAL A 165 -6.28 17.22 5.92
N SER A 166 -6.68 18.12 6.82
CA SER A 166 -5.86 19.27 7.23
C SER A 166 -6.09 19.61 8.69
N GLU A 167 -4.99 19.91 9.40
CA GLU A 167 -5.01 20.52 10.73
C GLU A 167 -5.59 21.93 10.67
N LYS A 168 -5.09 22.72 9.69
CA LYS A 168 -5.48 24.09 9.40
C LYS A 168 -6.73 24.10 8.54
N GLY A 169 -7.84 23.69 9.14
CA GLY A 169 -9.07 23.60 8.39
C GLY A 169 -10.17 22.95 9.19
N LYS A 170 -11.30 23.64 9.21
CA LYS A 170 -12.61 23.05 9.42
C LYS A 170 -13.12 22.52 8.09
N GLN A 171 -12.22 21.99 7.26
CA GLN A 171 -12.53 21.44 5.96
C GLN A 171 -12.46 19.93 6.06
N ILE A 172 -13.45 19.29 5.49
CA ILE A 172 -13.54 17.85 5.36
C ILE A 172 -13.68 17.52 3.88
N PHE A 173 -13.19 16.34 3.53
CA PHE A 173 -13.37 15.72 2.24
C PHE A 173 -14.49 14.69 2.36
N ASP A 174 -15.56 14.89 1.59
CA ASP A 174 -16.75 14.05 1.50
C ASP A 174 -16.85 13.46 0.10
N HIS A 175 -17.52 12.34 -0.05
CA HIS A 175 -17.81 11.71 -1.35
C HIS A 175 -19.07 12.28 -2.00
N TYR A 176 -19.79 13.20 -1.35
CA TYR A 176 -20.91 13.94 -1.93
C TYR A 176 -20.54 15.39 -2.25
N ASP A 177 -20.95 15.86 -3.44
CA ASP A 177 -20.77 17.26 -3.84
C ASP A 177 -21.43 18.24 -2.83
N PRO A 178 -20.80 19.39 -2.52
CA PRO A 178 -19.41 19.73 -2.80
C PRO A 178 -18.43 18.86 -2.00
N PHE A 179 -17.45 18.25 -2.66
CA PHE A 179 -16.54 17.29 -2.03
C PHE A 179 -15.68 17.90 -0.92
N LEU A 180 -15.35 19.18 -1.00
CA LEU A 180 -14.71 19.92 0.09
C LEU A 180 -15.76 20.77 0.79
N LYS A 181 -16.06 20.43 2.06
CA LYS A 181 -17.05 21.14 2.87
C LYS A 181 -16.37 21.96 3.95
N GLN A 182 -16.80 23.21 4.08
CA GLN A 182 -16.36 24.13 5.13
C GLN A 182 -17.32 24.05 6.33
N LEU A 183 -16.81 23.68 7.50
CA LEU A 183 -17.57 23.51 8.73
C LEU A 183 -17.50 24.77 9.62
N THR A 184 -18.51 24.97 10.47
CA THR A 184 -18.52 26.00 11.51
C THR A 184 -17.44 25.77 12.58
N PRO A 185 -17.04 26.82 13.34
CA PRO A 185 -16.06 26.68 14.41
C PRO A 185 -16.37 25.66 15.49
N ASP A 186 -17.64 25.51 15.81
CA ASP A 186 -18.21 24.69 16.87
C ASP A 186 -18.73 23.35 16.34
N TYR A 187 -18.35 22.95 15.12
CA TYR A 187 -18.83 21.69 14.55
C TYR A 187 -18.39 20.49 15.39
N HIS A 188 -19.36 19.75 15.90
CA HIS A 188 -19.11 18.55 16.69
C HIS A 188 -18.96 17.31 15.81
N TYR A 189 -17.85 16.59 16.01
CA TYR A 189 -17.58 15.26 15.46
C TYR A 189 -17.92 14.18 16.50
N SER A 190 -17.96 12.92 16.06
CA SER A 190 -17.83 11.77 16.97
C SER A 190 -16.57 11.92 17.84
N PRO A 191 -16.57 11.46 19.11
CA PRO A 191 -15.43 11.58 20.03
C PRO A 191 -14.16 10.85 19.55
N TRP A 192 -14.25 10.09 18.46
CA TRP A 192 -13.15 9.34 17.87
C TRP A 192 -13.25 9.32 16.33
N GLY A 193 -12.13 9.01 15.69
CA GLY A 193 -11.98 8.72 14.27
C GLY A 193 -10.95 7.62 14.04
N PHE A 194 -10.71 7.25 12.78
CA PHE A 194 -9.73 6.23 12.42
C PHE A 194 -8.60 6.80 11.58
N LYS A 195 -7.38 6.47 11.97
CA LYS A 195 -6.19 6.65 11.15
C LYS A 195 -5.80 5.30 10.58
N PHE A 196 -5.86 5.19 9.25
CA PHE A 196 -5.37 4.02 8.55
C PHE A 196 -3.88 4.18 8.28
N HIS A 197 -3.17 3.06 8.35
CA HIS A 197 -1.77 2.96 7.98
C HIS A 197 -1.65 2.11 6.73
N VAL A 198 -0.54 2.25 6.02
CA VAL A 198 -0.16 1.39 4.90
C VAL A 198 1.29 1.01 5.12
N THR A 199 1.52 -0.27 5.37
CA THR A 199 2.85 -0.83 5.58
C THR A 199 3.11 -1.83 4.47
N GLU A 200 4.11 -1.55 3.66
CA GLU A 200 4.58 -2.49 2.66
C GLU A 200 5.16 -3.74 3.34
N ILE A 201 4.60 -4.90 3.01
CA ILE A 201 5.28 -6.17 3.18
C ILE A 201 6.20 -6.29 1.98
N ILE A 202 7.48 -6.04 2.22
CA ILE A 202 8.50 -6.48 1.28
C ILE A 202 8.45 -7.99 1.40
N ALA A 203 7.71 -8.64 0.49
CA ALA A 203 7.67 -10.09 0.39
C ALA A 203 9.10 -10.56 0.56
N HIS A 204 9.34 -11.31 1.64
CA HIS A 204 10.66 -11.88 1.85
C HIS A 204 10.95 -12.62 0.56
N MET A 205 11.95 -12.12 -0.19
CA MET A 205 12.59 -12.93 -1.22
C MET A 205 12.73 -14.31 -0.59
N ASN A 206 12.18 -15.35 -1.23
CA ASN A 206 12.38 -16.69 -0.73
C ASN A 206 13.89 -16.93 -0.80
N VAL A 207 14.59 -16.70 0.31
CA VAL A 207 16.04 -16.55 0.33
C VAL A 207 16.67 -17.86 -0.10
N GLU A 208 16.08 -18.98 0.33
CA GLU A 208 16.51 -20.32 -0.06
C GLU A 208 16.35 -20.56 -1.56
N GLU A 209 15.18 -20.27 -2.12
CA GLU A 209 14.93 -20.41 -3.57
C GLU A 209 15.81 -19.47 -4.39
N PHE A 210 15.92 -18.20 -4.00
CA PHE A 210 16.79 -17.24 -4.69
C PHE A 210 18.25 -17.68 -4.64
N LEU A 211 18.76 -18.10 -3.49
CA LEU A 211 20.15 -18.55 -3.36
C LEU A 211 20.42 -19.83 -4.16
N ARG A 212 19.45 -20.75 -4.22
CA ARG A 212 19.55 -21.98 -5.02
C ARG A 212 19.51 -21.69 -6.52
N ASP A 213 18.57 -20.89 -6.97
CA ASP A 213 18.34 -20.63 -8.41
C ASP A 213 19.39 -19.69 -9.01
N ASN A 214 20.15 -18.98 -8.17
CA ASN A 214 21.17 -18.03 -8.56
C ASN A 214 22.58 -18.45 -8.10
N ASP A 215 22.80 -19.75 -7.83
CA ASP A 215 24.13 -20.25 -7.43
C ASP A 215 25.19 -19.90 -8.50
N LEU A 216 26.39 -19.55 -8.03
CA LEU A 216 27.53 -19.04 -8.80
C LEU A 216 27.35 -17.65 -9.44
N LEU A 217 26.17 -17.02 -9.37
CA LEU A 217 25.96 -15.69 -9.95
C LEU A 217 26.57 -14.58 -9.11
N PHE A 218 27.12 -13.58 -9.80
CA PHE A 218 27.48 -12.31 -9.19
C PHE A 218 26.24 -11.43 -9.06
N VAL A 219 26.06 -10.86 -7.87
CA VAL A 219 24.99 -9.94 -7.55
C VAL A 219 25.57 -8.60 -7.10
N ARG A 220 24.81 -7.53 -7.32
CA ARG A 220 25.18 -6.17 -6.92
C ARG A 220 24.04 -5.54 -6.14
N ASN A 221 24.35 -5.04 -4.94
CA ASN A 221 23.44 -4.20 -4.20
C ASN A 221 23.30 -2.85 -4.93
N LYS A 222 22.13 -2.58 -5.51
CA LYS A 222 21.87 -1.34 -6.28
C LYS A 222 21.98 -0.07 -5.44
N LYS A 223 21.80 -0.15 -4.12
CA LYS A 223 21.83 1.01 -3.21
C LYS A 223 23.24 1.34 -2.75
N THR A 224 24.01 0.34 -2.35
CA THR A 224 25.37 0.54 -1.80
C THR A 224 26.47 0.37 -2.85
N GLY A 225 26.16 -0.24 -4.00
CA GLY A 225 27.14 -0.61 -5.01
C GLY A 225 27.96 -1.86 -4.66
N GLN A 226 27.77 -2.43 -3.47
CA GLN A 226 28.50 -3.61 -3.00
C GLN A 226 28.25 -4.82 -3.89
N PHE A 227 29.31 -5.57 -4.20
CA PHE A 227 29.24 -6.81 -4.97
C PHE A 227 29.27 -8.01 -4.04
N GLY A 228 28.68 -9.11 -4.50
CA GLY A 228 28.82 -10.41 -3.89
C GLY A 228 28.64 -11.51 -4.94
N ARG A 229 29.00 -12.73 -4.58
CA ARG A 229 28.71 -13.93 -5.37
C ARG A 229 27.90 -14.88 -4.54
N ILE A 230 26.85 -15.46 -5.13
CA ILE A 230 26.12 -16.55 -4.47
C ILE A 230 26.92 -17.82 -4.72
N MET A 231 27.29 -18.54 -3.67
CA MET A 231 27.95 -19.84 -3.77
C MET A 231 27.48 -20.72 -2.62
N GLN A 232 27.13 -21.97 -2.92
CA GLN A 232 26.72 -22.96 -1.91
C GLN A 232 25.59 -22.42 -1.03
N GLU A 233 24.57 -21.84 -1.68
CA GLU A 233 23.39 -21.27 -1.03
C GLU A 233 23.73 -20.17 0.00
N LYS A 234 24.82 -19.43 -0.24
CA LYS A 234 25.24 -18.29 0.60
C LYS A 234 25.69 -17.12 -0.26
N LEU A 235 25.36 -15.90 0.18
CA LEU A 235 25.92 -14.69 -0.41
C LEU A 235 27.31 -14.41 0.18
N MET A 236 28.33 -14.56 -0.65
CA MET A 236 29.72 -14.20 -0.34
C MET A 236 29.96 -12.75 -0.75
N VAL A 237 29.94 -11.84 0.21
CA VAL A 237 30.12 -10.40 -0.02
C VAL A 237 31.59 -10.09 -0.33
N VAL A 238 31.84 -9.25 -1.34
CA VAL A 238 33.17 -8.77 -1.68
C VAL A 238 33.54 -7.62 -0.74
N GLU A 239 34.45 -7.90 0.20
CA GLU A 239 34.91 -6.93 1.20
C GLU A 239 36.09 -6.08 0.72
N THR A 240 36.90 -6.60 -0.20
CA THR A 240 38.11 -5.94 -0.73
C THR A 240 38.27 -6.16 -2.23
N GLU A 241 38.99 -5.26 -2.90
CA GLU A 241 39.30 -5.35 -4.34
C GLU A 241 40.09 -6.62 -4.68
N ASP A 242 41.05 -7.01 -3.83
CA ASP A 242 41.83 -8.24 -4.01
C ASP A 242 40.94 -9.48 -3.98
N ARG A 243 40.01 -9.57 -3.03
CA ARG A 243 39.04 -10.67 -3.00
C ARG A 243 38.13 -10.66 -4.23
N GLY A 244 37.67 -9.49 -4.65
CA GLY A 244 36.89 -9.35 -5.88
C GLY A 244 37.64 -9.86 -7.10
N THR A 245 38.91 -9.49 -7.24
CA THR A 245 39.79 -9.90 -8.34
C THR A 245 40.00 -11.41 -8.33
N LEU A 246 40.32 -12.01 -7.17
CA LEU A 246 40.48 -13.45 -7.03
C LEU A 246 39.20 -14.22 -7.40
N MET A 247 38.03 -13.73 -7.00
CA MET A 247 36.74 -14.35 -7.36
C MET A 247 36.46 -14.27 -8.87
N LEU A 248 36.82 -13.17 -9.52
CA LEU A 248 36.70 -13.02 -10.98
C LEU A 248 37.68 -13.93 -11.73
N MET A 249 38.91 -14.07 -11.23
CA MET A 249 39.91 -14.98 -11.79
C MET A 249 39.47 -16.44 -11.66
N ASP A 250 38.96 -16.86 -10.49
CA ASP A 250 38.39 -18.20 -10.29
C ASP A 250 37.24 -18.47 -11.29
N ASP A 251 36.33 -17.51 -11.48
CA ASP A 251 35.23 -17.66 -12.45
C ASP A 251 35.74 -17.77 -13.90
N ALA A 252 36.73 -16.96 -14.27
CA ALA A 252 37.37 -17.04 -15.59
C ALA A 252 38.04 -18.40 -15.82
N VAL A 253 38.73 -18.94 -14.80
CA VAL A 253 39.37 -20.25 -14.87
C VAL A 253 38.32 -21.36 -14.99
N ARG A 254 37.20 -21.29 -14.27
CA ARG A 254 36.11 -22.30 -14.39
C ARG A 254 35.43 -22.31 -15.75
N ARG A 255 35.28 -21.14 -16.38
CA ARG A 255 34.60 -21.04 -17.69
C ARG A 255 35.49 -21.50 -18.84
N ASN A 256 36.74 -21.02 -18.87
CA ASN A 256 37.61 -21.15 -20.05
C ASN A 256 39.07 -21.45 -19.71
N GLY A 257 39.40 -21.65 -18.45
CA GLY A 257 40.77 -21.93 -18.01
C GLY A 257 41.07 -23.41 -17.91
N ARG A 258 42.31 -23.69 -17.47
CA ARG A 258 42.79 -25.03 -17.15
C ARG A 258 43.38 -25.00 -15.75
N GLY A 259 42.93 -25.91 -14.89
CA GLY A 259 43.64 -26.22 -13.65
C GLY A 259 44.96 -26.90 -13.99
N LEU A 260 46.04 -26.43 -13.37
CA LEU A 260 47.37 -27.03 -13.48
C LEU A 260 47.73 -27.62 -12.13
N GLU A 261 48.34 -28.79 -12.14
CA GLU A 261 48.98 -29.33 -10.93
C GLU A 261 50.24 -28.51 -10.60
N GLN A 262 50.72 -28.61 -9.36
CA GLN A 262 51.87 -27.83 -8.91
C GLN A 262 53.12 -28.11 -9.77
N GLU A 263 53.33 -29.38 -10.15
CA GLU A 263 54.46 -29.77 -10.99
C GLU A 263 54.37 -29.19 -12.41
N GLU A 264 53.17 -28.98 -12.96
CA GLU A 264 52.97 -28.31 -14.25
C GLU A 264 53.15 -26.80 -14.10
N TRP A 265 52.68 -26.21 -13.01
CA TRP A 265 52.79 -24.79 -12.70
C TRP A 265 54.25 -24.34 -12.57
N ASP A 266 55.06 -25.11 -11.85
CA ASP A 266 56.48 -24.81 -11.59
C ASP A 266 57.35 -24.83 -12.86
N GLN A 267 56.86 -25.47 -13.93
CA GLN A 267 57.54 -25.50 -15.22
C GLN A 267 57.27 -24.26 -16.07
N LEU A 268 56.27 -23.43 -15.71
CA LEU A 268 55.93 -22.24 -16.48
C LEU A 268 56.92 -21.10 -16.22
N PRO A 269 57.27 -20.30 -17.25
CA PRO A 269 58.10 -19.11 -17.05
C PRO A 269 57.30 -18.00 -16.35
N ILE A 270 57.48 -17.86 -15.03
CA ILE A 270 56.74 -16.88 -14.23
C ILE A 270 57.37 -15.48 -14.35
N LYS A 271 56.57 -14.50 -14.79
CA LYS A 271 56.89 -13.07 -14.68
C LYS A 271 55.85 -12.39 -13.80
N LYS A 272 56.32 -11.67 -12.78
CA LYS A 272 55.44 -10.90 -11.88
C LYS A 272 55.03 -9.60 -12.58
N PHE A 273 53.72 -9.34 -12.63
CA PHE A 273 53.14 -8.08 -13.08
C PHE A 273 53.11 -7.06 -11.95
#